data_AF-A0A9P8FE32-F1
#
_entry.id   AF-A0A9P8FE32-F1
#
_cell.length_a   1.000
_cell.length_b   1.000
_cell.length_c   1.000
_cell.angle_alpha   90.00
_cell.angle_beta   90.00
_cell.angle_gamma   90.00
#
_symmetry.space_group_name_H-M   'P 1'
#
loop_
_entity.id
_entity.type
_entity.pdbx_description
1 polymer ?
#
loop_
_entity_poly.entity_id
_entity_poly.type
_entity_poly.pdbx_seq_one_letter_code
_entity_poly.pdbx_strand_id
1 'polypeptide(L)'
;MVKSNKFDYTGRTSSGPRLGKSIASDLEKRADKKQREANKQSSSAPRLSLRLPASAKRTPNKDRLKIKDRERDDFESNAKDSTLHKLDLKVPSKSLTDEGFALLADGLQNALTTCRDLALVDLNLTNNDLTTRSLARLAPLIQASCYTLQTLDLSHNNFQVSTDAQAEEWQLFLQSFRNCMTLRRLDLGDNPDLGSRAFEILARVYSREPAVDPEPAAGNQSFITLPDSCSVLSNGSLDTHIRN
;
A
#
# COMPACT_ATOMS: atom_id res chain seq x y z
N MET A 1 13.09 20.24 -14.19
CA MET A 1 12.81 20.59 -12.77
C MET A 1 12.27 19.35 -12.07
N VAL A 2 13.07 18.71 -11.22
CA VAL A 2 12.61 17.60 -10.38
C VAL A 2 11.65 18.17 -9.35
N LYS A 3 10.41 17.70 -9.31
CA LYS A 3 9.45 18.10 -8.27
C LYS A 3 10.00 17.62 -6.93
N SER A 4 10.25 18.53 -6.00
CA SER A 4 10.69 18.18 -4.65
C SER A 4 9.64 17.26 -4.00
N ASN A 5 10.08 16.16 -3.38
CA ASN A 5 9.21 15.26 -2.66
C ASN A 5 8.59 16.01 -1.48
N LYS A 6 7.26 16.07 -1.43
CA LYS A 6 6.52 16.81 -0.40
C LYS A 6 6.77 16.27 1.02
N PHE A 7 7.07 14.98 1.14
CA PHE A 7 7.30 14.30 2.41
C PHE A 7 8.79 14.02 2.65
N ASP A 8 9.65 14.86 2.08
CA ASP A 8 11.06 14.90 2.41
C ASP A 8 11.31 15.91 3.55
N TYR A 9 11.64 15.37 4.72
CA TYR A 9 11.90 16.15 5.92
C TYR A 9 13.39 16.39 6.18
N THR A 10 14.30 15.91 5.31
CA THR A 10 15.77 16.05 5.43
C THR A 10 16.21 17.48 5.79
N GLY A 11 15.65 18.49 5.12
CA GLY A 11 15.99 19.90 5.34
C GLY A 11 15.24 20.61 6.48
N ARG A 12 14.30 19.95 7.17
CA ARG A 12 13.55 20.61 8.26
C ARG A 12 14.36 20.71 9.54
N THR A 13 14.19 21.81 10.27
CA THR A 13 14.83 22.06 11.58
C THR A 13 14.11 21.38 12.74
N SER A 14 12.83 21.03 12.59
CA SER A 14 12.06 20.33 13.61
C SER A 14 12.55 18.89 13.81
N SER A 15 12.62 18.44 15.06
CA SER A 15 13.07 17.10 15.47
C SER A 15 12.15 16.47 16.53
N GLY A 16 12.35 15.19 16.81
CA GLY A 16 11.71 14.48 17.92
C GLY A 16 10.17 14.43 17.86
N PRO A 17 9.48 14.42 19.02
CA PRO A 17 8.03 14.28 19.07
C PRO A 17 7.24 15.38 18.35
N ARG A 18 7.76 16.62 18.35
CA ARG A 18 7.15 17.74 17.64
C ARG A 18 7.13 17.51 16.13
N LEU A 19 8.22 16.94 15.59
CA LEU A 19 8.27 16.56 14.18
C LEU A 19 7.27 15.45 13.88
N GLY A 20 7.19 14.41 14.72
CA GLY A 20 6.20 13.33 14.56
C GLY A 20 4.77 13.86 14.41
N LYS A 21 4.36 14.76 15.30
CA LYS A 21 3.05 15.43 15.22
C LYS A 21 2.87 16.28 13.96
N SER A 22 3.93 16.99 13.53
CA SER A 22 3.89 17.76 12.29
C SER A 22 3.70 16.86 11.06
N ILE A 23 4.41 15.73 11.01
CA ILE A 23 4.30 14.76 9.91
C ILE A 23 2.91 14.16 9.89
N ALA A 24 2.38 13.75 11.04
CA ALA A 24 1.01 13.24 11.17
C ALA A 24 -0.02 14.23 10.60
N SER A 25 0.07 15.51 10.98
CA SER A 25 -0.84 16.54 10.44
C SER A 25 -0.68 16.75 8.93
N ASP A 26 0.55 16.69 8.41
CA ASP A 26 0.82 16.82 6.97
C ASP A 26 0.24 15.63 6.17
N LEU A 27 0.31 14.41 6.73
CA LEU A 27 -0.25 13.18 6.18
C LEU A 27 -1.78 13.21 6.16
N GLU A 28 -2.42 13.61 7.26
CA GLU A 28 -3.88 13.75 7.35
C GLU A 28 -4.41 14.76 6.33
N LYS A 29 -3.82 15.97 6.28
CA LYS A 29 -4.19 17.00 5.29
C LYS A 29 -4.02 16.50 3.86
N ARG A 30 -3.04 15.63 3.61
CA ARG A 30 -2.82 15.04 2.29
C ARG A 30 -3.90 14.03 1.96
N ALA A 31 -4.22 13.12 2.88
CA ALA A 31 -5.27 12.13 2.73
C ALA A 31 -6.62 12.81 2.48
N ASP A 32 -6.97 13.82 3.28
CA ASP A 32 -8.20 14.61 3.11
C ASP A 32 -8.27 15.32 1.77
N LYS A 33 -7.18 15.98 1.37
CA LYS A 33 -7.11 16.65 0.07
C LYS A 33 -7.34 15.65 -1.06
N LYS A 34 -6.74 14.45 -0.96
CA LYS A 34 -6.87 13.41 -1.98
C LYS A 34 -8.24 12.78 -2.00
N GLN A 35 -8.84 12.52 -0.85
CA GLN A 35 -10.20 12.02 -0.76
C GLN A 35 -11.20 13.02 -1.36
N ARG A 36 -11.02 14.32 -1.13
CA ARG A 36 -11.85 15.37 -1.74
C ARG A 36 -11.67 15.45 -3.25
N GLU A 37 -10.44 15.30 -3.76
CA GLU A 37 -10.17 15.28 -5.20
C GLU A 37 -10.84 14.07 -5.88
N ALA A 38 -10.75 12.89 -5.27
CA ALA A 38 -11.42 11.68 -5.75
C ALA A 38 -12.94 11.84 -5.80
N ASN A 39 -13.55 12.39 -4.73
CA ASN A 39 -15.00 12.63 -4.67
C ASN A 39 -15.48 13.67 -5.70
N LYS A 40 -14.66 14.68 -6.02
CA LYS A 40 -14.99 15.67 -7.06
C LYS A 40 -14.95 15.02 -8.45
N GLN A 41 -13.95 14.20 -8.73
CA GLN A 41 -13.79 13.51 -10.02
C GLN A 41 -14.90 12.48 -10.27
N SER A 42 -15.43 11.83 -9.22
CA SER A 42 -16.60 10.96 -9.37
C SER A 42 -17.90 11.72 -9.65
N SER A 43 -18.01 12.98 -9.21
CA SER A 43 -19.21 13.81 -9.41
C SER A 43 -19.28 14.53 -10.78
N SER A 44 -18.14 14.67 -11.47
CA SER A 44 -18.05 15.38 -12.77
C SER A 44 -18.06 14.47 -13.99
N ALA A 45 -18.27 13.16 -13.83
CA ALA A 45 -18.41 12.26 -14.97
C ALA A 45 -19.69 12.63 -15.77
N PRO A 46 -19.61 12.84 -17.09
CA PRO A 46 -20.79 13.18 -17.87
C PRO A 46 -21.78 12.02 -17.79
N ARG A 47 -22.94 12.27 -17.19
CA ARG A 47 -24.11 11.38 -17.34
C ARG A 47 -24.38 11.28 -18.85
N LEU A 48 -24.05 10.13 -19.45
CA LEU A 48 -24.58 9.74 -20.75
C LEU A 48 -26.11 9.69 -20.62
N SER A 49 -26.77 10.81 -20.88
CA SER A 49 -28.22 10.82 -21.04
C SER A 49 -28.50 10.15 -22.38
N LEU A 50 -28.88 8.87 -22.32
CA LEU A 50 -29.52 8.17 -23.43
C LEU A 50 -30.85 8.88 -23.74
N ARG A 51 -30.79 9.92 -24.57
CA ARG A 51 -31.96 10.43 -25.28
C ARG A 51 -32.25 9.46 -26.42
N LEU A 52 -33.22 8.57 -26.20
CA LEU A 52 -33.87 7.80 -27.25
C LEU A 52 -34.68 8.75 -28.14
N PRO A 53 -34.45 8.83 -29.46
CA PRO A 53 -35.41 9.44 -30.36
C PRO A 53 -36.51 8.43 -30.73
N ALA A 54 -37.74 8.95 -30.79
CA ALA A 54 -38.96 8.22 -31.10
C ALA A 54 -39.00 7.73 -32.56
N SER A 55 -39.72 6.61 -32.72
CA SER A 55 -39.94 5.82 -33.94
C SER A 55 -40.54 6.60 -35.12
N ALA A 56 -39.95 6.47 -36.31
CA ALA A 56 -40.61 6.78 -37.57
C ALA A 56 -40.25 5.72 -38.63
N LYS A 57 -41.31 5.10 -39.17
CA LYS A 57 -41.33 4.02 -40.17
C LYS A 57 -40.78 4.49 -41.53
N ARG A 58 -39.97 3.66 -42.22
CA ARG A 58 -39.95 3.51 -43.69
C ARG A 58 -39.12 2.30 -44.15
N THR A 59 -39.65 1.59 -45.12
CA THR A 59 -39.22 0.33 -45.76
C THR A 59 -38.11 0.53 -46.81
N PRO A 60 -37.48 -0.54 -47.34
CA PRO A 60 -36.09 -0.53 -47.79
C PRO A 60 -35.95 -0.24 -49.29
N ASN A 61 -34.83 0.37 -49.69
CA ASN A 61 -34.39 0.37 -51.08
C ASN A 61 -33.00 -0.24 -51.20
N LYS A 62 -32.89 -1.20 -52.13
CA LYS A 62 -31.65 -1.81 -52.59
C LYS A 62 -30.84 -0.74 -53.30
N ASP A 63 -29.58 -0.60 -52.90
CA ASP A 63 -28.43 -0.68 -53.81
C ASP A 63 -27.18 -0.13 -53.14
N ARG A 64 -26.06 -0.77 -53.49
CA ARG A 64 -24.67 -0.29 -53.35
C ARG A 64 -23.93 -0.71 -52.08
N LEU A 65 -23.49 -1.96 -52.11
CA LEU A 65 -22.29 -2.43 -51.40
C LEU A 65 -21.08 -1.58 -51.84
N LYS A 66 -20.65 -0.67 -50.97
CA LYS A 66 -19.25 -0.25 -50.88
C LYS A 66 -18.76 -0.67 -49.51
N ILE A 67 -18.14 -1.85 -49.47
CA ILE A 67 -17.35 -2.31 -48.33
C ILE A 67 -16.20 -1.30 -48.24
N LYS A 68 -16.28 -0.46 -47.23
CA LYS A 68 -15.22 0.44 -46.80
C LYS A 68 -14.55 -0.30 -45.66
N ASP A 69 -13.39 -0.88 -45.93
CA ASP A 69 -12.53 -1.44 -44.90
C ASP A 69 -12.13 -0.29 -43.96
N ARG A 70 -12.95 -0.13 -42.91
CA ARG A 70 -12.60 0.61 -41.72
C ARG A 70 -11.97 -0.41 -40.80
N GLU A 71 -10.65 -0.52 -40.92
CA GLU A 71 -9.82 -1.16 -39.91
C GLU A 71 -10.26 -0.63 -38.54
N ARG A 72 -10.60 -1.59 -37.71
CA ARG A 72 -11.33 -1.46 -36.45
C ARG A 72 -10.35 -1.81 -35.35
N ASP A 73 -9.30 -1.00 -35.22
CA ASP A 73 -8.27 -1.16 -34.21
C ASP A 73 -8.17 0.13 -33.41
N ASP A 74 -9.11 0.34 -32.49
CA ASP A 74 -8.98 1.29 -31.38
C ASP A 74 -9.89 0.81 -30.24
N PHE A 75 -9.74 -0.46 -29.84
CA PHE A 75 -10.19 -0.90 -28.51
C PHE A 75 -9.07 -0.52 -27.54
N GLU A 76 -8.87 0.80 -27.38
CA GLU A 76 -7.96 1.36 -26.39
C GLU A 76 -8.54 0.95 -25.03
N SER A 77 -7.96 -0.09 -24.46
CA SER A 77 -8.23 -0.56 -23.11
C SER A 77 -7.89 0.57 -22.16
N ASN A 78 -8.87 1.43 -21.89
CA ASN A 78 -8.87 2.36 -20.77
C ASN A 78 -9.06 1.55 -19.47
N ALA A 79 -8.14 0.60 -19.24
CA ALA A 79 -7.79 0.15 -17.93
C ALA A 79 -7.15 1.38 -17.29
N LYS A 80 -8.00 2.20 -16.63
CA LYS A 80 -7.55 3.26 -15.75
C LYS A 80 -6.58 2.61 -14.79
N ASP A 81 -5.29 2.83 -15.05
CA ASP A 81 -4.21 2.66 -14.09
C ASP A 81 -4.74 3.26 -12.79
N SER A 82 -5.06 2.39 -11.83
CA SER A 82 -5.60 2.83 -10.55
C SER A 82 -4.58 3.83 -10.04
N THR A 83 -5.00 5.09 -9.87
CA THR A 83 -4.09 6.22 -9.67
C THR A 83 -3.53 6.20 -8.24
N LEU A 84 -2.95 5.07 -7.83
CA LEU A 84 -2.32 4.87 -6.55
C LEU A 84 -1.29 5.98 -6.35
N HIS A 85 -1.60 6.84 -5.41
CA HIS A 85 -0.79 7.97 -5.00
C HIS A 85 0.33 7.43 -4.13
N LYS A 86 1.47 7.21 -4.78
CA LYS A 86 2.72 6.80 -4.13
C LYS A 86 3.13 7.84 -3.09
N LEU A 87 3.44 7.36 -1.90
CA LEU A 87 3.92 8.11 -0.76
C LEU A 87 5.34 7.65 -0.44
N ASP A 88 6.27 8.59 -0.58
CA ASP A 88 7.68 8.39 -0.25
C ASP A 88 7.99 9.28 0.97
N LEU A 89 8.15 8.68 2.14
CA LEU A 89 8.36 9.40 3.40
C LEU A 89 9.83 9.32 3.82
N LYS A 90 10.51 10.47 3.87
CA LYS A 90 11.92 10.57 4.27
C LYS A 90 12.06 11.41 5.53
N VAL A 91 12.48 10.77 6.62
CA VAL A 91 12.69 11.40 7.93
C VAL A 91 14.09 11.07 8.51
N PRO A 92 15.19 11.26 7.77
CA PRO A 92 16.51 10.89 8.27
C PRO A 92 17.07 11.96 9.22
N SER A 93 17.85 11.55 10.22
CA SER A 93 18.61 12.47 11.10
C SER A 93 17.74 13.49 11.82
N LYS A 94 16.64 13.03 12.44
CA LYS A 94 15.67 13.92 13.11
C LYS A 94 15.51 13.66 14.59
N SER A 95 16.38 12.84 15.19
CA SER A 95 16.28 12.46 16.60
C SER A 95 14.86 12.02 16.94
N LEU A 96 14.23 11.28 16.03
CA LEU A 96 12.88 10.78 16.21
C LEU A 96 12.94 9.67 17.24
N THR A 97 12.35 9.92 18.42
CA THR A 97 12.21 8.92 19.48
C THR A 97 10.97 8.06 19.26
N ASP A 98 10.82 6.98 20.03
CA ASP A 98 9.64 6.12 19.96
C ASP A 98 8.30 6.87 20.17
N GLU A 99 8.29 7.90 21.02
CA GLU A 99 7.10 8.75 21.22
C GLU A 99 6.78 9.56 19.96
N GLY A 100 7.79 10.17 19.35
CA GLY A 100 7.60 10.91 18.11
C GLY A 100 7.21 10.03 16.94
N PHE A 101 7.80 8.84 16.87
CA PHE A 101 7.42 7.84 15.88
C PHE A 101 6.00 7.33 16.10
N ALA A 102 5.55 7.15 17.34
CA ALA A 102 4.17 6.75 17.63
C ALA A 102 3.16 7.75 17.03
N LEU A 103 3.39 9.06 17.24
CA LEU A 103 2.53 10.10 16.66
C LEU A 103 2.55 10.08 15.12
N LEU A 104 3.73 9.87 14.52
CA LEU A 104 3.87 9.73 13.07
C LEU A 104 3.11 8.50 12.56
N ALA A 105 3.28 7.36 13.24
CA ALA A 105 2.69 6.09 12.86
C ALA A 105 1.16 6.15 12.93
N ASP A 106 0.60 6.76 13.98
CA ASP A 106 -0.84 6.98 14.09
C ASP A 106 -1.36 7.84 12.93
N GLY A 107 -0.67 8.95 12.61
CA GLY A 107 -1.03 9.81 11.47
C GLY A 107 -0.92 9.10 10.12
N LEU A 108 0.07 8.25 9.94
CA LEU A 108 0.26 7.45 8.72
C LEU A 108 -0.80 6.37 8.58
N GLN A 109 -1.11 5.65 9.66
CA GLN A 109 -2.18 4.66 9.70
C GLN A 109 -3.52 5.30 9.36
N ASN A 110 -3.80 6.47 9.95
CA ASN A 110 -5.00 7.25 9.65
C ASN A 110 -5.03 7.64 8.17
N ALA A 111 -3.95 8.18 7.62
CA ALA A 111 -3.89 8.59 6.23
C ALA A 111 -4.13 7.44 5.23
N LEU A 112 -3.52 6.28 5.48
CA LEU A 112 -3.70 5.07 4.66
C LEU A 112 -5.14 4.53 4.76
N THR A 113 -5.77 4.65 5.94
CA THR A 113 -7.15 4.19 6.17
C THR A 113 -8.17 5.16 5.55
N THR A 114 -7.92 6.47 5.61
CA THR A 114 -8.80 7.52 5.09
C THR A 114 -8.79 7.55 3.56
N CYS A 115 -7.64 7.34 2.93
CA CYS A 115 -7.50 7.44 1.47
C CYS A 115 -7.02 6.11 0.88
N ARG A 116 -7.95 5.32 0.32
CA ARG A 116 -7.66 4.00 -0.27
C ARG A 116 -6.67 4.02 -1.42
N ASP A 117 -6.59 5.15 -2.12
CA ASP A 117 -5.66 5.33 -3.24
C ASP A 117 -4.27 5.77 -2.76
N LEU A 118 -4.02 5.96 -1.46
CA LEU A 118 -2.71 6.32 -0.93
C LEU A 118 -1.89 5.04 -0.68
N ALA A 119 -0.69 4.98 -1.26
CA ALA A 119 0.17 3.82 -1.20
C ALA A 119 1.54 4.21 -0.64
N LEU A 120 1.91 3.73 0.55
CA LEU A 120 3.28 3.87 1.05
C LEU A 120 4.21 3.00 0.21
N VAL A 121 5.23 3.62 -0.42
CA VAL A 121 6.18 2.93 -1.30
C VAL A 121 7.57 2.91 -0.70
N ASP A 122 8.04 4.07 -0.22
CA ASP A 122 9.35 4.19 0.41
C ASP A 122 9.23 4.83 1.80
N LEU A 123 9.84 4.20 2.80
CA LEU A 123 9.95 4.73 4.17
C LEU A 123 11.42 4.74 4.60
N ASN A 124 11.97 5.94 4.78
CA ASN A 124 13.30 6.13 5.32
C ASN A 124 13.22 6.83 6.69
N LEU A 125 13.72 6.13 7.71
CA LEU A 125 13.80 6.59 9.09
C LEU A 125 15.24 6.50 9.63
N THR A 126 16.24 6.65 8.76
CA THR A 126 17.64 6.43 9.13
C THR A 126 18.16 7.45 10.12
N ASN A 127 19.12 7.07 10.96
CA ASN A 127 19.80 7.98 11.88
C ASN A 127 18.81 8.67 12.85
N ASN A 128 18.02 7.86 13.55
CA ASN A 128 17.07 8.31 14.58
C ASN A 128 17.27 7.51 15.86
N ASP A 129 16.48 7.80 16.89
CA ASP A 129 16.59 7.19 18.21
C ASP A 129 15.50 6.14 18.43
N LEU A 130 15.20 5.35 17.39
CA LEU A 130 14.14 4.34 17.41
C LEU A 130 14.62 3.05 18.09
N THR A 131 13.72 2.44 18.87
CA THR A 131 13.95 1.14 19.50
C THR A 131 12.98 0.08 18.96
N THR A 132 13.04 -1.15 19.49
CA THR A 132 12.10 -2.23 19.14
C THR A 132 10.63 -1.84 19.39
N ARG A 133 10.36 -0.91 20.32
CA ARG A 133 9.01 -0.37 20.54
C ARG A 133 8.44 0.28 19.28
N SER A 134 9.27 1.00 18.53
CA SER A 134 8.89 1.58 17.24
C SER A 134 8.68 0.53 16.17
N LEU A 135 9.47 -0.56 16.18
CA LEU A 135 9.29 -1.68 15.24
C LEU A 135 7.94 -2.37 15.43
N ALA A 136 7.52 -2.60 16.66
CA ALA A 136 6.19 -3.13 16.97
C ALA A 136 5.07 -2.22 16.46
N ARG A 137 5.24 -0.89 16.55
CA ARG A 137 4.28 0.09 16.00
C ARG A 137 4.30 0.17 14.47
N LEU A 138 5.43 -0.18 13.85
CA LEU A 138 5.57 -0.21 12.41
C LEU A 138 4.90 -1.45 11.79
N ALA A 139 4.76 -2.54 12.54
CA ALA A 139 4.14 -3.79 12.08
C ALA A 139 2.76 -3.61 11.40
N PRO A 140 1.76 -2.93 12.00
CA PRO A 140 0.47 -2.72 11.32
C PRO A 140 0.57 -1.87 10.05
N LEU A 141 1.52 -0.92 9.99
CA LEU A 141 1.74 -0.09 8.80
C LEU A 141 2.32 -0.90 7.63
N ILE A 142 3.24 -1.82 7.94
CA ILE A 142 3.81 -2.76 6.95
C ILE A 142 2.71 -3.68 6.42
N GLN A 143 1.89 -4.23 7.30
CA GLN A 143 0.76 -5.07 6.90
C GLN A 143 -0.24 -4.32 6.02
N ALA A 144 -0.59 -3.08 6.38
CA ALA A 144 -1.45 -2.22 5.58
C ALA A 144 -0.85 -1.87 4.20
N SER A 145 0.48 -1.91 4.09
CA SER A 145 1.23 -1.55 2.88
C SER A 145 1.88 -2.75 2.21
N CYS A 146 1.45 -3.99 2.51
CA CYS A 146 2.15 -5.21 2.09
C CYS A 146 2.24 -5.39 0.56
N TYR A 147 1.33 -4.78 -0.20
CA TYR A 147 1.31 -4.81 -1.67
C TYR A 147 1.94 -3.58 -2.34
N THR A 148 2.43 -2.62 -1.56
CA THR A 148 2.88 -1.32 -2.08
C THR A 148 4.26 -0.92 -1.58
N LEU A 149 4.64 -1.31 -0.37
CA LEU A 149 5.93 -1.00 0.23
C LEU A 149 7.06 -1.70 -0.55
N GLN A 150 8.05 -0.92 -0.97
CA GLN A 150 9.18 -1.37 -1.77
C GLN A 150 10.51 -1.19 -1.04
N THR A 151 10.67 -0.09 -0.32
CA THR A 151 11.90 0.20 0.44
C THR A 151 11.57 0.58 1.88
N LEU A 152 12.23 -0.09 2.81
CA LEU A 152 12.21 0.27 4.22
C LEU A 152 13.66 0.41 4.71
N ASP A 153 14.03 1.63 5.09
CA ASP A 153 15.36 1.95 5.59
C ASP A 153 15.29 2.41 7.04
N LEU A 154 15.81 1.56 7.92
CA LEU A 154 15.84 1.71 9.37
C LEU A 154 17.29 1.71 9.90
N SER A 155 18.27 1.95 9.03
CA SER A 155 19.68 1.96 9.39
C SER A 155 20.03 3.07 10.39
N HIS A 156 21.11 2.90 11.15
CA HIS A 156 21.55 3.84 12.20
C HIS A 156 20.44 4.18 13.21
N ASN A 157 19.90 3.18 13.90
CA ASN A 157 18.97 3.37 15.01
C ASN A 157 19.49 2.65 16.26
N ASN A 158 18.67 2.63 17.32
CA ASN A 158 19.03 2.04 18.62
C ASN A 158 18.27 0.72 18.85
N PHE A 159 18.22 -0.14 17.83
CA PHE A 159 17.57 -1.45 17.97
C PHE A 159 18.45 -2.40 18.78
N GLN A 160 17.87 -2.96 19.84
CA GLN A 160 18.50 -3.93 20.71
C GLN A 160 17.50 -5.01 21.10
N VAL A 161 17.90 -6.28 21.00
CA VAL A 161 17.08 -7.43 21.38
C VAL A 161 17.76 -8.23 22.48
N SER A 162 17.69 -7.72 23.71
CA SER A 162 18.30 -8.37 24.90
C SER A 162 17.24 -8.98 25.82
N THR A 163 16.08 -8.33 25.93
CA THR A 163 14.97 -8.72 26.81
C THR A 163 13.86 -9.46 26.07
N ASP A 164 13.00 -10.14 26.82
CA ASP A 164 11.85 -10.87 26.24
C ASP A 164 10.85 -9.93 25.57
N ALA A 165 10.60 -8.77 26.18
CA ALA A 165 9.73 -7.74 25.58
C ALA A 165 10.28 -7.24 24.23
N GLN A 166 11.58 -6.95 24.15
CA GLN A 166 12.22 -6.55 22.88
C GLN A 166 12.18 -7.67 21.84
N ALA A 167 12.30 -8.93 22.27
CA ALA A 167 12.19 -10.08 21.39
C ALA A 167 10.79 -10.27 20.81
N GLU A 168 9.75 -10.04 21.61
CA GLU A 168 8.35 -10.05 21.16
C GLU A 168 8.09 -8.94 20.15
N GLU A 169 8.55 -7.71 20.44
CA GLU A 169 8.42 -6.56 19.56
C GLU A 169 9.15 -6.79 18.21
N TRP A 170 10.37 -7.32 18.27
CA TRP A 170 11.16 -7.70 17.10
C TRP A 170 10.48 -8.81 16.28
N GLN A 171 9.98 -9.85 16.93
CA GLN A 171 9.28 -10.94 16.26
C GLN A 171 8.00 -10.45 15.58
N LEU A 172 7.22 -9.58 16.25
CA LEU A 172 6.02 -8.97 15.68
C LEU A 172 6.34 -8.17 14.42
N PHE A 173 7.42 -7.38 14.45
CA PHE A 173 7.92 -6.66 13.29
C PHE A 173 8.28 -7.61 12.14
N LEU A 174 9.03 -8.68 12.39
CA LEU A 174 9.38 -9.63 11.34
C LEU A 174 8.17 -10.35 10.74
N GLN A 175 7.21 -10.72 11.59
CA GLN A 175 5.96 -11.36 11.15
C GLN A 175 5.06 -10.41 10.34
N SER A 176 5.25 -9.10 10.46
CA SER A 176 4.46 -8.11 9.71
C SER A 176 4.72 -8.15 8.20
N PHE A 177 5.88 -8.67 7.78
CA PHE A 177 6.21 -8.86 6.37
C PHE A 177 5.57 -10.10 5.76
N ARG A 178 4.83 -10.89 6.54
CA ARG A 178 4.08 -12.03 6.01
C ARG A 178 3.10 -11.53 4.94
N ASN A 179 3.24 -12.05 3.73
CA ASN A 179 2.52 -11.63 2.51
C ASN A 179 3.01 -10.33 1.85
N CYS A 180 4.12 -9.74 2.30
CA CYS A 180 4.71 -8.62 1.59
C CYS A 180 5.46 -9.13 0.35
N MET A 181 4.88 -8.89 -0.83
CA MET A 181 5.41 -9.37 -2.11
C MET A 181 6.18 -8.30 -2.90
N THR A 182 6.15 -7.04 -2.45
CA THR A 182 6.74 -5.91 -3.18
C THR A 182 8.01 -5.36 -2.55
N LEU A 183 8.36 -5.78 -1.33
CA LEU A 183 9.54 -5.30 -0.64
C LEU A 183 10.81 -5.76 -1.38
N ARG A 184 11.61 -4.79 -1.82
CA ARG A 184 12.87 -5.02 -2.55
C ARG A 184 14.09 -4.79 -1.67
N ARG A 185 13.97 -3.94 -0.65
CA ARG A 185 15.06 -3.62 0.28
C ARG A 185 14.52 -3.37 1.68
N LEU A 186 15.06 -4.12 2.63
CA LEU A 186 15.00 -3.84 4.05
C LEU A 186 16.42 -3.55 4.52
N ASP A 187 16.66 -2.33 4.98
CA ASP A 187 17.94 -1.92 5.53
C ASP A 187 17.86 -1.78 7.05
N LEU A 188 18.66 -2.59 7.74
CA LEU A 188 18.81 -2.62 9.20
C LEU A 188 20.27 -2.34 9.59
N GLY A 189 21.08 -1.84 8.66
CA GLY A 189 22.50 -1.58 8.85
C GLY A 189 22.79 -0.64 10.02
N ASP A 190 24.00 -0.73 10.55
CA ASP A 190 24.48 0.19 11.60
C ASP A 190 23.57 0.27 12.85
N ASN A 191 22.99 -0.89 13.23
CA ASN A 191 22.37 -1.12 14.53
C ASN A 191 23.25 -2.11 15.33
N PRO A 192 24.37 -1.65 15.93
CA PRO A 192 25.39 -2.54 16.52
C PRO A 192 24.87 -3.38 17.69
N ASP A 193 23.89 -2.86 18.43
CA ASP A 193 23.33 -3.49 19.62
C ASP A 193 22.20 -4.47 19.33
N LEU A 194 21.88 -4.75 18.06
CA LEU A 194 20.77 -5.62 17.67
C LEU A 194 20.86 -7.00 18.33
N GLY A 195 22.09 -7.54 18.44
CA GLY A 195 22.40 -8.74 19.21
C GLY A 195 22.07 -10.06 18.51
N SER A 196 22.74 -11.14 18.94
CA SER A 196 22.57 -12.49 18.35
C SER A 196 21.13 -13.02 18.47
N ARG A 197 20.44 -12.67 19.55
CA ARG A 197 19.04 -13.03 19.79
C ARG A 197 18.10 -12.54 18.67
N ALA A 198 18.34 -11.35 18.11
CA ALA A 198 17.56 -10.85 16.99
C ALA A 198 17.69 -11.72 15.74
N PHE A 199 18.92 -12.17 15.44
CA PHE A 199 19.22 -13.04 14.30
C PHE A 199 18.68 -14.45 14.50
N GLU A 200 18.71 -14.97 15.74
CA GLU A 200 18.07 -16.24 16.08
C GLU A 200 16.55 -16.19 15.79
N ILE A 201 15.88 -15.12 16.25
CA ILE A 201 14.45 -14.92 15.99
C ILE A 201 14.19 -14.74 14.49
N LEU A 202 15.04 -13.97 13.79
CA LEU A 202 14.95 -13.81 12.34
C LEU A 202 15.02 -15.15 11.62
N ALA A 203 16.03 -15.97 11.93
CA ALA A 203 16.19 -17.29 11.34
C ALA A 203 14.98 -18.19 11.65
N ARG A 204 14.45 -18.12 12.88
CA ARG A 204 13.27 -18.90 13.30
C ARG A 204 12.00 -18.48 12.57
N VAL A 205 11.75 -17.18 12.41
CA VAL A 205 10.58 -16.65 11.68
C VAL A 205 10.72 -17.01 10.21
N TYR A 206 11.88 -16.73 9.61
CA TYR A 206 12.14 -17.00 8.20
C TYR A 206 12.00 -18.49 7.84
N SER A 207 12.53 -19.39 8.67
CA SER A 207 12.45 -20.84 8.42
C SER A 207 11.04 -21.42 8.47
N ARG A 208 10.06 -20.65 8.99
CA ARG A 208 8.64 -21.03 9.03
C ARG A 208 7.84 -20.46 7.87
N GLU A 209 8.41 -19.54 7.09
CA GLU A 209 7.75 -19.02 5.90
C GLU A 209 7.68 -20.11 4.82
N PRO A 210 6.57 -20.19 4.08
CA PRO A 210 6.45 -21.14 2.99
C PRO A 210 7.54 -20.89 1.95
N ALA A 211 7.98 -21.95 1.28
CA ALA A 211 8.88 -21.81 0.15
C ALA A 211 8.21 -20.89 -0.89
N VAL A 212 8.93 -19.84 -1.28
CA VAL A 212 8.52 -19.01 -2.41
C VAL A 212 8.90 -19.79 -3.65
N ASP A 213 7.92 -20.41 -4.30
CA ASP A 213 8.12 -20.96 -5.63
C ASP A 213 8.32 -19.77 -6.57
N PRO A 214 9.52 -19.59 -7.15
CA PRO A 214 9.71 -18.53 -8.12
C PRO A 214 8.80 -18.87 -9.31
N GLU A 215 7.77 -18.05 -9.52
CA GLU A 215 6.99 -18.12 -10.75
C GLU A 215 8.00 -18.10 -11.91
N PRO A 216 8.03 -19.16 -12.76
CA PRO A 216 8.94 -19.19 -13.88
C PRO A 216 8.70 -17.90 -14.66
N ALA A 217 9.78 -17.22 -15.03
CA ALA A 217 9.71 -16.00 -15.82
C ALA A 217 9.08 -16.33 -17.18
N ALA A 218 7.75 -16.41 -17.21
CA ALA A 218 6.96 -16.46 -18.42
C ALA A 218 7.14 -15.07 -19.03
N GLY A 219 8.17 -14.96 -19.87
CA GLY A 219 8.29 -13.86 -20.78
C GLY A 219 6.94 -13.70 -21.46
N ASN A 220 6.32 -12.55 -21.20
CA ASN A 220 5.14 -12.04 -21.87
C ASN A 220 3.80 -12.63 -21.35
N GLN A 221 3.39 -12.28 -20.12
CA GLN A 221 2.00 -11.88 -19.76
C GLN A 221 1.85 -11.71 -18.24
N SER A 222 1.96 -10.47 -17.76
CA SER A 222 1.64 -10.12 -16.37
C SER A 222 0.13 -9.88 -16.22
N PHE A 223 -0.64 -10.93 -15.91
CA PHE A 223 -1.97 -10.83 -15.31
C PHE A 223 -1.99 -11.69 -14.04
N ILE A 224 -1.90 -11.05 -12.87
CA ILE A 224 -2.24 -11.70 -11.61
C ILE A 224 -3.76 -11.67 -11.54
N THR A 225 -4.41 -12.81 -11.75
CA THR A 225 -5.80 -13.00 -11.35
C THR A 225 -5.80 -13.26 -9.85
N LEU A 226 -6.35 -12.32 -9.07
CA LEU A 226 -6.59 -12.56 -7.65
C LEU A 226 -7.59 -13.72 -7.52
N PRO A 227 -7.37 -14.70 -6.64
CA PRO A 227 -8.40 -15.70 -6.35
C PRO A 227 -9.60 -14.99 -5.72
N ASP A 228 -10.79 -15.24 -6.27
CA ASP A 228 -12.08 -14.80 -5.73
C ASP A 228 -12.36 -15.49 -4.38
N SER A 229 -11.68 -15.07 -3.32
CA SER A 229 -12.05 -15.39 -1.94
C SER A 229 -12.98 -14.30 -1.39
N CYS A 230 -14.11 -14.08 -2.09
CA CYS A 230 -15.18 -13.20 -1.61
C CYS A 230 -16.60 -13.73 -1.95
N SER A 231 -16.77 -15.04 -2.10
CA SER A 231 -18.07 -15.66 -2.43
C SER A 231 -18.50 -16.82 -1.53
N VAL A 232 -18.08 -16.84 -0.26
CA VAL A 232 -18.61 -17.77 0.74
C VAL A 232 -19.31 -17.02 1.87
N LEU A 233 -20.34 -16.22 1.54
CA LEU A 233 -21.42 -15.85 2.48
C LEU A 233 -22.68 -15.44 1.69
N SER A 234 -23.26 -16.37 0.93
CA SER A 234 -24.67 -16.29 0.53
C SER A 234 -25.12 -17.64 0.00
N ASN A 235 -25.65 -18.48 0.88
CA ASN A 235 -26.86 -19.30 0.70
C ASN A 235 -26.82 -20.47 1.66
N GLY A 236 -27.39 -20.25 2.84
CA GLY A 236 -27.66 -21.27 3.83
C GLY A 236 -28.90 -20.87 4.63
N SER A 237 -30.03 -20.68 3.94
CA SER A 237 -31.33 -20.49 4.56
C SER A 237 -32.25 -21.62 4.10
N LEU A 238 -32.56 -22.49 5.07
CA LEU A 238 -33.77 -23.30 5.21
C LEU A 238 -34.12 -24.25 4.06
N ASP A 239 -33.95 -25.55 4.30
CA ASP A 239 -35.12 -26.44 4.25
C ASP A 239 -34.96 -27.68 5.15
N THR A 240 -35.85 -27.75 6.13
CA THR A 240 -36.19 -28.90 6.95
C THR A 240 -37.32 -29.67 6.26
N HIS A 241 -37.14 -30.97 5.98
CA HIS A 241 -38.15 -32.05 6.05
C HIS A 241 -37.54 -33.38 5.53
N ILE A 242 -37.31 -34.40 6.37
CA ILE A 242 -38.23 -35.48 6.82
C ILE A 242 -38.48 -36.60 5.78
N ARG A 243 -38.30 -37.87 6.25
CA ARG A 243 -38.65 -39.23 5.75
C ARG A 243 -37.55 -39.94 4.94
N ASN A 244 -37.18 -41.20 5.22
CA ASN A 244 -37.70 -42.26 6.10
C ASN A 244 -36.56 -42.96 6.84
#